data_AF-A0A2H6N877-F1
#
_entry.id   AF-A0A2H6N877-F1
#
_cell.length_a   1.000
_cell.length_b   1.000
_cell.length_c   1.000
_cell.angle_alpha   90.00
_cell.angle_beta   90.00
_cell.angle_gamma   90.00
#
_symmetry.space_group_name_H-M   'P 1'
#
loop_
_entity.id
_entity.type
_entity.pdbx_description
1 polymer ?
#
loop_
_entity_poly.entity_id
_entity_poly.type
_entity_poly.pdbx_seq_one_letter_code
_entity_poly.pdbx_strand_id
1 'polypeptide(L)'
;RLMPAKTSEEARRLYALSIQDLKKTGFELRKDFPYQAEYLVSEKLQEMLIADAVSSSVLSEEVGRFVELIWTEAVGHLNGLLDKPITRISLNDVSRAEGILLRAKKTWEETESLTELSAVMSEFYKVIPHKNILDDEVSKKLIYIKRDLCQLIRDMLNISEINMSVLNPSSLSKYRALRCRIDALDVENEEFNSVKHLLEQNTR
;
A
#
# COMPACT_ATOMS: atom_id res chain seq x y z
N ARG A 1 1.03 -12.60 -32.15
CA ARG A 1 0.73 -13.66 -31.16
C ARG A 1 2.05 -14.13 -30.58
N LEU A 2 2.29 -13.90 -29.28
CA LEU A 2 3.47 -14.44 -28.61
C LEU A 2 3.36 -15.97 -28.57
N MET A 3 4.32 -16.67 -29.17
CA MET A 3 4.37 -18.13 -29.15
C MET A 3 4.85 -18.60 -27.77
N PRO A 4 4.20 -19.59 -27.14
CA PRO A 4 4.65 -20.13 -25.86
C PRO A 4 6.00 -20.85 -26.06
N ALA A 5 7.01 -20.44 -25.29
CA ALA A 5 8.33 -21.08 -25.27
C ALA A 5 8.37 -22.24 -24.27
N LYS A 6 9.07 -23.33 -24.61
CA LYS A 6 9.23 -24.49 -23.74
C LYS A 6 10.50 -24.44 -22.88
N THR A 7 11.46 -23.60 -23.26
CA THR A 7 12.72 -23.39 -22.51
C THR A 7 13.06 -21.90 -22.41
N SER A 8 13.91 -21.54 -21.44
CA SER A 8 14.41 -20.17 -21.28
C SER A 8 15.24 -19.69 -22.47
N GLU A 9 16.00 -20.58 -23.11
CA GLU A 9 16.76 -20.27 -24.33
C GLU A 9 15.85 -19.96 -25.52
N GLU A 10 14.78 -20.74 -25.68
CA GLU A 10 13.78 -20.51 -26.72
C GLU A 10 13.02 -19.19 -26.48
N ALA A 11 12.64 -18.91 -25.22
CA ALA A 11 12.02 -17.65 -24.83
C ALA A 11 12.90 -16.45 -25.18
N ARG A 12 14.21 -16.53 -24.85
CA ARG A 12 15.18 -15.48 -25.17
C ARG A 12 15.30 -15.24 -26.68
N ARG A 13 15.31 -16.32 -27.47
CA ARG A 13 15.38 -16.23 -28.94
C ARG A 13 14.11 -15.60 -29.52
N LEU A 14 12.93 -16.03 -29.07
CA LEU A 14 11.64 -15.47 -29.51
C LEU A 14 11.50 -14.00 -29.14
N TYR A 15 11.96 -13.60 -27.95
CA TYR A 15 12.02 -12.20 -27.54
C TYR A 15 12.92 -11.38 -28.49
N ALA A 16 14.15 -11.84 -28.75
CA ALA A 16 15.07 -11.14 -29.64
C ALA A 16 14.52 -10.96 -31.05
N LEU A 17 13.88 -12.00 -31.61
CA LEU A 17 13.20 -11.92 -32.92
C LEU A 17 12.05 -10.90 -32.90
N SER A 18 11.23 -10.91 -31.85
CA SER A 18 10.11 -9.97 -31.70
C SER A 18 10.59 -8.52 -31.64
N ILE A 19 11.68 -8.24 -30.91
CA ILE A 19 12.30 -6.91 -30.87
C ILE A 19 12.82 -6.51 -32.25
N GLN A 20 13.44 -7.42 -32.99
CA GLN A 20 13.94 -7.14 -34.33
C GLN A 20 12.79 -6.78 -35.30
N ASP A 21 11.67 -7.49 -35.25
CA ASP A 21 10.53 -7.22 -36.11
C ASP A 21 9.83 -5.90 -35.75
N LEU A 22 9.70 -5.59 -34.46
CA LEU A 22 9.20 -4.29 -33.99
C LEU A 22 10.09 -3.12 -34.46
N LYS A 23 11.41 -3.30 -34.46
CA LYS A 23 12.33 -2.29 -35.01
C LYS A 23 12.11 -2.06 -36.51
N LYS A 24 11.82 -3.12 -37.28
CA LYS A 24 11.52 -2.99 -38.73
C LYS A 24 10.23 -2.23 -38.99
N THR A 25 9.26 -2.28 -38.09
CA THR A 25 8.01 -1.50 -38.17
C THR A 25 8.14 -0.08 -37.62
N GLY A 26 9.36 0.36 -37.28
CA GLY A 26 9.64 1.74 -36.87
C GLY A 26 9.55 2.01 -35.37
N PHE A 27 9.45 0.96 -34.54
CA PHE A 27 9.50 1.13 -33.08
C PHE A 27 10.95 1.21 -32.58
N GLU A 28 11.18 2.06 -31.58
CA GLU A 28 12.47 2.16 -30.91
C GLU A 28 12.48 1.42 -29.58
N LEU A 29 13.63 0.83 -29.24
CA LEU A 29 13.81 0.16 -27.96
C LEU A 29 14.11 1.20 -26.89
N ARG A 30 13.17 1.42 -25.97
CA ARG A 30 13.43 2.20 -24.76
C ARG A 30 14.39 1.46 -23.83
N LYS A 31 15.27 2.24 -23.18
CA LYS A 31 16.22 1.73 -22.16
C LYS A 31 15.63 1.83 -20.76
N ASP A 32 14.74 2.79 -20.60
CA ASP A 32 13.91 3.11 -19.45
C ASP A 32 12.57 2.39 -19.58
N PHE A 33 12.13 1.77 -18.48
CA PHE A 33 10.81 1.16 -18.41
C PHE A 33 9.84 2.23 -17.89
N PRO A 34 8.88 2.70 -18.71
CA PRO A 34 7.95 3.73 -18.25
C PRO A 34 7.14 3.18 -17.09
N TYR A 35 6.85 4.00 -16.07
CA TYR A 35 6.14 3.55 -14.87
C TYR A 35 4.77 2.93 -15.22
N GLN A 36 4.12 3.41 -16.29
CA GLN A 36 2.85 2.83 -16.75
C GLN A 36 2.99 1.39 -17.28
N ALA A 37 4.18 0.97 -17.71
CA ALA A 37 4.43 -0.39 -18.16
C ALA A 37 4.56 -1.39 -17.00
N GLU A 38 4.78 -0.95 -15.76
CA GLU A 38 4.72 -1.85 -14.60
C GLU A 38 3.32 -2.44 -14.44
N TYR A 39 2.27 -1.73 -14.87
CA TYR A 39 0.90 -2.26 -14.90
C TYR A 39 0.62 -3.19 -16.10
N LEU A 40 1.52 -3.26 -17.08
CA LEU A 40 1.38 -4.10 -18.28
C LEU A 40 1.99 -5.50 -18.11
N VAL A 41 2.74 -5.73 -17.04
CA VAL A 41 3.33 -7.05 -16.74
C VAL A 41 2.36 -7.91 -15.91
N SER A 42 2.60 -9.21 -15.83
CA SER A 42 1.76 -10.10 -15.03
C SER A 42 1.86 -9.76 -13.54
N GLU A 43 0.76 -9.94 -12.80
CA GLU A 43 0.71 -9.75 -11.34
C GLU A 43 1.86 -10.47 -10.62
N LYS A 44 2.18 -11.70 -11.06
CA LYS A 44 3.31 -12.47 -10.52
C LYS A 44 4.67 -11.80 -10.74
N LEU A 45 4.87 -11.17 -11.91
CA LEU A 45 6.09 -10.42 -12.20
C LEU A 45 6.12 -9.10 -11.42
N GLN A 46 4.98 -8.42 -11.24
CA GLN A 46 4.88 -7.24 -10.38
C GLN A 46 5.28 -7.56 -8.94
N GLU A 47 4.73 -8.62 -8.35
CA GLU A 47 5.10 -9.08 -7.00
C GLU A 47 6.60 -9.33 -6.87
N MET A 48 7.21 -9.97 -7.88
CA MET A 48 8.63 -10.30 -7.88
C MET A 48 9.50 -9.04 -8.01
N LEU A 49 9.12 -8.09 -8.87
CA LEU A 49 9.83 -6.82 -9.03
C LEU A 49 9.74 -5.96 -7.76
N ILE A 50 8.58 -5.92 -7.11
CA ILE A 50 8.41 -5.26 -5.81
C ILE A 50 9.30 -5.93 -4.78
N ALA A 51 9.29 -7.26 -4.67
CA ALA A 51 10.12 -7.98 -3.72
C ALA A 51 11.62 -7.72 -3.95
N ASP A 52 12.07 -7.66 -5.20
CA ASP A 52 13.46 -7.34 -5.56
C ASP A 52 13.82 -5.90 -5.18
N ALA A 53 13.02 -4.91 -5.57
CA ALA A 53 13.24 -3.50 -5.24
C ALA A 53 13.25 -3.25 -3.72
N VAL A 54 12.34 -3.91 -2.99
CA VAL A 54 12.27 -3.92 -1.53
C VAL A 54 13.50 -4.59 -0.91
N SER A 55 14.06 -5.61 -1.56
CA SER A 55 15.27 -6.30 -1.09
C SER A 55 16.55 -5.48 -1.25
N SER A 56 16.53 -4.42 -2.06
CA SER A 56 17.64 -3.48 -2.19
C SER A 56 18.12 -3.00 -0.82
N SER A 57 19.44 -2.85 -0.67
CA SER A 57 20.08 -2.41 0.58
C SER A 57 20.26 -0.89 0.65
N VAL A 58 19.99 -0.17 -0.44
CA VAL A 58 20.23 1.27 -0.55
C VAL A 58 18.92 1.98 -0.90
N LEU A 59 18.55 2.95 -0.06
CA LEU A 59 17.49 3.92 -0.31
C LEU A 59 18.08 5.26 -0.70
N SER A 60 17.45 5.98 -1.62
CA SER A 60 17.76 7.40 -1.82
C SER A 60 17.38 8.21 -0.59
N GLU A 61 18.02 9.37 -0.43
CA GLU A 61 17.81 10.23 0.73
C GLU A 61 16.38 10.79 0.75
N GLU A 62 15.83 11.13 -0.41
CA GLU A 62 14.47 11.64 -0.60
C GLU A 62 13.44 10.58 -0.20
N VAL A 63 13.61 9.34 -0.66
CA VAL A 63 12.70 8.23 -0.32
C VAL A 63 12.81 7.90 1.17
N GLY A 64 14.02 7.91 1.73
CA GLY A 64 14.25 7.74 3.17
C GLY A 64 13.49 8.78 4.00
N ARG A 65 13.65 10.07 3.67
CA ARG A 65 12.92 11.18 4.33
C ARG A 65 11.41 11.03 4.17
N PHE A 66 10.92 10.71 2.98
CA PHE A 66 9.50 10.52 2.72
C PHE A 66 8.90 9.41 3.57
N VAL A 67 9.58 8.27 3.69
CA VAL A 67 9.15 7.14 4.52
C VAL A 67 9.14 7.52 6.00
N GLU A 68 10.13 8.28 6.49
CA GLU A 68 10.13 8.80 7.87
C GLU A 68 8.96 9.74 8.14
N LEU A 69 8.58 10.59 7.17
CA LEU A 69 7.43 11.47 7.29
C LEU A 69 6.12 10.67 7.37
N ILE A 70 5.90 9.71 6.47
CA ILE A 70 4.73 8.81 6.52
C ILE A 70 4.67 8.09 7.85
N TRP A 71 5.80 7.57 8.32
CA TRP A 71 5.88 6.86 9.59
C TRP A 71 5.48 7.74 10.77
N THR A 72 6.04 8.95 10.83
CA THR A 72 5.77 9.91 11.89
C THR A 72 4.29 10.32 11.90
N GLU A 73 3.72 10.57 10.72
CA GLU A 73 2.30 10.89 10.55
C GLU A 73 1.41 9.73 11.01
N ALA A 74 1.70 8.50 10.56
CA ALA A 74 0.95 7.31 10.95
C ALA A 74 0.98 7.06 12.47
N VAL A 75 2.16 7.12 13.09
CA VAL A 75 2.32 6.99 14.55
C VAL A 75 1.58 8.11 15.28
N GLY A 76 1.70 9.35 14.80
CA GLY A 76 1.02 10.52 15.36
C GLY A 76 -0.50 10.37 15.33
N HIS A 77 -1.05 10.02 14.16
CA HIS A 77 -2.48 9.78 13.95
C HIS A 77 -2.98 8.66 14.88
N LEU A 78 -2.30 7.52 14.91
CA LEU A 78 -2.69 6.38 15.76
C LEU A 78 -2.62 6.72 17.26
N ASN A 79 -1.59 7.44 17.69
CA ASN A 79 -1.47 7.89 19.08
C ASN A 79 -2.55 8.91 19.44
N GLY A 80 -2.99 9.75 18.50
CA GLY A 80 -4.11 10.67 18.69
C GLY A 80 -5.46 9.94 18.81
N LEU A 81 -5.63 8.84 18.08
CA LEU A 81 -6.90 8.12 17.95
C LEU A 81 -7.11 7.02 19.00
N LEU A 82 -6.11 6.17 19.22
CA LEU A 82 -6.20 4.96 20.03
C LEU A 82 -6.01 5.25 21.52
N ASP A 83 -6.82 4.62 22.37
CA ASP A 83 -6.72 4.72 23.82
C ASP A 83 -5.46 4.04 24.37
N LYS A 84 -5.01 2.98 23.69
CA LYS A 84 -3.80 2.23 24.03
C LYS A 84 -2.79 2.34 22.90
N PRO A 85 -1.47 2.33 23.20
CA PRO A 85 -0.45 2.32 22.16
C PRO A 85 -0.62 1.10 21.26
N ILE A 86 -0.29 1.26 19.98
CA ILE A 86 -0.42 0.20 18.96
C ILE A 86 0.29 -1.09 19.36
N THR A 87 1.38 -1.00 20.12
CA THR A 87 2.16 -2.13 20.65
C THR A 87 1.37 -3.07 21.56
N ARG A 88 0.19 -2.66 22.04
CA ARG A 88 -0.73 -3.49 22.83
C ARG A 88 -1.83 -4.16 22.02
N ILE A 89 -1.86 -3.94 20.71
CA ILE A 89 -2.81 -4.56 19.78
C ILE A 89 -2.06 -5.68 19.07
N SER A 90 -2.60 -6.90 19.07
CA SER A 90 -2.02 -8.03 18.35
C SER A 90 -2.56 -8.14 16.91
N LEU A 91 -1.84 -8.82 16.01
CA LEU A 91 -2.37 -9.14 14.67
C LEU A 91 -3.67 -9.96 14.73
N ASN A 92 -3.87 -10.75 15.80
CA ASN A 92 -5.12 -11.46 16.04
C ASN A 92 -6.27 -10.51 16.40
N ASP A 93 -6.00 -9.47 17.19
CA ASP A 93 -6.99 -8.43 17.48
C ASP A 93 -7.40 -7.68 16.21
N VAL A 94 -6.44 -7.34 15.36
CA VAL A 94 -6.71 -6.71 14.06
C VAL A 94 -7.57 -7.62 13.17
N SER A 95 -7.22 -8.90 13.06
CA SER A 95 -7.99 -9.85 12.26
C SER A 95 -9.41 -10.05 12.80
N ARG A 96 -9.58 -10.05 14.12
CA ARG A 96 -10.90 -10.07 14.77
C ARG A 96 -11.69 -8.79 14.47
N ALA A 97 -11.05 -7.63 14.54
CA ALA A 97 -11.67 -6.34 14.26
C ALA A 97 -12.16 -6.23 12.80
N GLU A 98 -11.37 -6.70 11.83
CA GLU A 98 -11.77 -6.79 10.41
C GLU A 98 -13.01 -7.69 10.23
N GLY A 99 -13.05 -8.83 10.92
CA GLY A 99 -14.23 -9.71 10.93
C GLY A 99 -15.48 -9.04 11.51
N ILE A 100 -15.33 -8.23 12.57
CA ILE A 100 -16.42 -7.42 13.14
C ILE A 100 -16.89 -6.38 12.12
N LEU A 101 -15.99 -5.65 11.46
CA LEU A 101 -16.33 -4.66 10.43
C LEU A 101 -16.95 -5.29 9.17
N LEU A 102 -16.64 -6.55 8.87
CA LEU A 102 -17.34 -7.32 7.84
C LEU A 102 -18.79 -7.57 8.20
N ARG A 103 -19.06 -7.97 9.46
CA ARG A 103 -20.43 -8.09 9.96
C ARG A 103 -21.14 -6.73 10.00
N ALA A 104 -20.49 -5.67 10.46
CA ALA A 104 -21.07 -4.32 10.50
C ALA A 104 -21.52 -3.86 9.11
N LYS A 105 -20.68 -4.09 8.08
CA LYS A 105 -21.03 -3.80 6.69
C LYS A 105 -22.28 -4.57 6.26
N LYS A 106 -22.33 -5.88 6.54
CA LYS A 106 -23.47 -6.74 6.21
C LYS A 106 -24.75 -6.28 6.91
N THR A 107 -24.68 -6.00 8.21
CA THR A 107 -25.81 -5.45 8.99
C THR A 107 -26.28 -4.10 8.44
N TRP A 108 -25.37 -3.22 8.04
CA TRP A 108 -25.72 -1.94 7.41
C TRP A 108 -26.40 -2.11 6.04
N GLU A 109 -26.04 -3.14 5.27
CA GLU A 109 -26.62 -3.43 3.95
C GLU A 109 -27.96 -4.19 4.02
N GLU A 110 -28.16 -5.03 5.05
CA GLU A 110 -29.30 -5.94 5.16
C GLU A 110 -30.37 -5.51 6.18
N THR A 111 -30.05 -4.61 7.11
CA THR A 111 -30.92 -4.33 8.27
C THR A 111 -31.01 -2.83 8.53
N GLU A 112 -32.23 -2.32 8.74
CA GLU A 112 -32.47 -0.93 9.18
C GLU A 112 -32.32 -0.75 10.71
N SER A 113 -31.93 -1.80 11.44
CA SER A 113 -31.78 -1.78 12.89
C SER A 113 -30.48 -1.11 13.31
N LEU A 114 -30.56 0.21 13.56
CA LEU A 114 -29.46 1.00 14.10
C LEU A 114 -28.95 0.45 15.45
N THR A 115 -29.81 -0.22 16.22
CA THR A 115 -29.43 -0.82 17.52
C THR A 115 -28.48 -2.01 17.35
N GLU A 116 -28.74 -2.89 16.38
CA GLU A 116 -27.87 -4.03 16.09
C GLU A 116 -26.54 -3.55 15.53
N LEU A 117 -26.57 -2.58 14.60
CA LEU A 117 -25.36 -2.01 14.03
C LEU A 117 -24.48 -1.32 15.10
N SER A 118 -25.10 -0.58 16.02
CA SER A 118 -24.41 0.03 17.16
C SER A 118 -23.78 -1.03 18.08
N ALA A 119 -24.48 -2.14 18.34
CA ALA A 119 -23.93 -3.25 19.12
C ALA A 119 -22.68 -3.86 18.46
N VAL A 120 -22.72 -4.09 17.14
CA VAL A 120 -21.55 -4.61 16.39
C VAL A 120 -20.39 -3.62 16.43
N MET A 121 -20.65 -2.32 16.31
CA MET A 121 -19.60 -1.30 16.42
C MET A 121 -19.04 -1.18 17.85
N SER A 122 -19.86 -1.37 18.88
CA SER A 122 -19.39 -1.45 20.26
C SER A 122 -18.43 -2.63 20.46
N GLU A 123 -18.67 -3.78 19.83
CA GLU A 123 -17.72 -4.89 19.81
C GLU A 123 -16.39 -4.48 19.17
N PHE A 124 -16.42 -3.75 18.05
CA PHE A 124 -15.21 -3.25 17.39
C PHE A 124 -14.38 -2.37 18.34
N TYR A 125 -15.00 -1.41 19.02
CA TYR A 125 -14.30 -0.51 19.93
C TYR A 125 -13.76 -1.20 21.19
N LYS A 126 -14.29 -2.37 21.57
CA LYS A 126 -13.69 -3.20 22.62
C LYS A 126 -12.39 -3.87 22.16
N VAL A 127 -12.30 -4.25 20.89
CA VAL A 127 -11.13 -4.89 20.30
C VAL A 127 -10.06 -3.86 19.94
N ILE A 128 -10.45 -2.72 19.38
CA ILE A 128 -9.57 -1.59 19.03
C ILE A 128 -10.02 -0.36 19.84
N PRO A 129 -9.53 -0.17 21.07
CA PRO A 129 -9.96 0.92 21.95
C PRO A 129 -9.56 2.29 21.40
N HIS A 130 -10.54 3.19 21.29
CA HIS A 130 -10.34 4.58 20.85
C HIS A 130 -10.51 5.54 22.03
N LYS A 131 -9.80 6.68 22.03
CA LYS A 131 -9.87 7.69 23.11
C LYS A 131 -11.23 8.38 23.19
N ASN A 132 -11.75 8.79 22.03
CA ASN A 132 -12.99 9.54 21.91
C ASN A 132 -13.95 8.74 21.02
N ILE A 133 -14.72 7.84 21.64
CA ILE A 133 -15.84 7.21 20.95
C ILE A 133 -16.96 8.24 20.95
N LEU A 134 -17.10 8.97 19.84
CA LEU A 134 -18.30 9.77 19.61
C LEU A 134 -19.45 8.79 19.31
N ASP A 135 -20.61 9.01 19.92
CA ASP A 135 -21.88 8.35 19.59
C ASP A 135 -22.40 8.86 18.23
N ASP A 136 -21.53 8.89 17.22
CA ASP A 136 -21.88 9.25 15.86
C ASP A 136 -22.66 8.11 15.21
N GLU A 137 -23.67 8.47 14.41
CA GLU A 137 -24.43 7.53 13.62
C GLU A 137 -23.49 6.67 12.75
N VAL A 138 -23.66 5.35 12.81
CA VAL A 138 -22.80 4.41 12.09
C VAL A 138 -23.13 4.47 10.60
N SER A 139 -22.37 5.26 9.87
CA SER A 139 -22.47 5.38 8.41
C SER A 139 -21.61 4.35 7.67
N LYS A 140 -21.97 4.04 6.42
CA LYS A 140 -21.12 3.23 5.52
C LYS A 140 -19.70 3.78 5.41
N LYS A 141 -19.57 5.10 5.35
CA LYS A 141 -18.27 5.80 5.28
C LYS A 141 -17.43 5.52 6.52
N LEU A 142 -18.04 5.56 7.71
CA LEU A 142 -17.35 5.23 8.96
C LEU A 142 -16.80 3.80 8.94
N ILE A 143 -17.57 2.83 8.46
CA ILE A 143 -17.15 1.43 8.37
C ILE A 143 -15.91 1.29 7.47
N TYR A 144 -15.86 1.97 6.33
CA TYR A 144 -14.68 1.99 5.46
C TYR A 144 -13.46 2.63 6.13
N ILE A 145 -13.64 3.80 6.76
CA ILE A 145 -12.56 4.46 7.52
C ILE A 145 -11.99 3.53 8.60
N LYS A 146 -12.84 2.77 9.30
CA LYS A 146 -12.38 1.80 10.31
C LYS A 146 -11.67 0.59 9.71
N ARG A 147 -12.01 0.18 8.47
CA ARG A 147 -11.26 -0.86 7.75
C ARG A 147 -9.88 -0.36 7.34
N ASP A 148 -9.80 0.85 6.81
CA ASP A 148 -8.53 1.49 6.44
C ASP A 148 -7.63 1.64 7.67
N LEU A 149 -8.22 1.97 8.83
CA LEU A 149 -7.52 1.97 10.12
C LEU A 149 -6.96 0.59 10.49
N CYS A 150 -7.71 -0.51 10.28
CA CYS A 150 -7.21 -1.86 10.55
C CYS A 150 -6.02 -2.20 9.65
N GLN A 151 -6.07 -1.80 8.37
CA GLN A 151 -4.97 -1.97 7.44
C GLN A 151 -3.73 -1.19 7.90
N LEU A 152 -3.89 0.08 8.29
CA LEU A 152 -2.80 0.88 8.85
C LEU A 152 -2.18 0.23 10.09
N ILE A 153 -3.00 -0.22 11.05
CA ILE A 153 -2.51 -0.90 12.26
C ILE A 153 -1.75 -2.17 11.89
N ARG A 154 -2.26 -2.97 10.94
CA ARG A 154 -1.60 -4.20 10.46
C ARG A 154 -0.22 -3.91 9.88
N ASP A 155 -0.10 -2.89 9.03
CA ASP A 155 1.15 -2.51 8.40
C ASP A 155 2.19 -2.07 9.43
N MET A 156 1.77 -1.28 10.42
CA MET A 156 2.60 -0.85 11.54
C MET A 156 3.06 -2.03 12.43
N LEU A 157 2.19 -3.02 12.68
CA LEU A 157 2.55 -4.21 13.46
C LEU A 157 3.49 -5.15 12.71
N ASN A 158 3.29 -5.36 11.41
CA ASN A 158 4.18 -6.17 10.57
C ASN A 158 5.62 -5.64 10.60
N ILE A 159 5.81 -4.33 10.69
CA ILE A 159 7.15 -3.71 10.83
C ILE A 159 7.79 -4.11 12.16
N SER A 160 7.03 -4.13 13.25
CA SER A 160 7.55 -4.52 14.56
C SER A 160 8.00 -5.99 14.59
N GLU A 161 7.28 -6.89 13.91
CA GLU A 161 7.66 -8.30 13.78
C GLU A 161 8.90 -8.49 12.91
N ILE A 162 8.96 -7.82 11.75
CA ILE A 162 10.11 -7.87 10.84
C ILE A 162 11.38 -7.32 11.50
N ASN A 163 11.25 -6.35 12.41
CA ASN A 163 12.38 -5.75 13.11
C ASN A 163 12.62 -6.32 14.52
N MET A 164 12.12 -7.51 14.84
CA MET A 164 12.36 -8.16 16.14
C MET A 164 12.06 -7.25 17.35
N SER A 165 11.00 -6.43 17.26
CA SER A 165 10.62 -5.45 18.29
C SER A 165 11.67 -4.37 18.60
N VAL A 166 12.60 -4.08 17.69
CA VAL A 166 13.53 -2.95 17.84
C VAL A 166 12.74 -1.64 17.93
N LEU A 167 13.03 -0.84 18.97
CA LEU A 167 12.27 0.36 19.35
C LEU A 167 12.33 1.53 18.35
N ASN A 168 13.05 1.41 17.24
CA ASN A 168 13.02 2.36 16.13
C ASN A 168 13.53 1.66 14.86
N PRO A 169 12.64 1.19 13.97
CA PRO A 169 13.07 0.55 12.74
C PRO A 169 13.80 1.55 11.84
N SER A 170 14.78 1.08 11.09
CA SER A 170 15.48 1.90 10.09
C SER A 170 14.52 2.38 9.00
N SER A 171 14.84 3.48 8.30
CA SER A 171 14.05 3.95 7.15
C SER A 171 13.93 2.86 6.08
N LEU A 172 14.97 2.04 5.91
CA LEU A 172 14.94 0.86 5.04
C LEU A 172 13.91 -0.17 5.49
N SER A 173 13.86 -0.48 6.78
CA SER A 173 12.89 -1.42 7.32
C SER A 173 11.44 -0.91 7.17
N LYS A 174 11.22 0.39 7.37
CA LYS A 174 9.91 1.03 7.18
C LYS A 174 9.50 0.99 5.71
N TYR A 175 10.40 1.32 4.79
CA TYR A 175 10.17 1.23 3.34
C TYR A 175 9.75 -0.18 2.93
N ARG A 176 10.49 -1.20 3.42
CA ARG A 176 10.23 -2.59 3.04
C ARG A 176 8.83 -3.06 3.41
N ALA A 177 8.27 -2.53 4.48
CA ALA A 177 6.94 -2.90 4.92
C ALA A 177 5.80 -2.20 4.18
N LEU A 178 6.08 -1.11 3.45
CA LEU A 178 5.09 -0.54 2.54
C LEU A 178 4.76 -1.48 1.38
N ARG A 179 5.65 -2.46 1.10
CA ARG A 179 5.48 -3.46 0.03
C ARG A 179 5.16 -2.83 -1.32
N CYS A 180 5.74 -1.67 -1.57
CA CYS A 180 5.68 -0.97 -2.84
C CYS A 180 7.06 -0.43 -3.19
N ARG A 181 7.24 -0.13 -4.47
CA ARG A 181 8.42 0.55 -4.97
C ARG A 181 8.14 2.05 -4.99
N ILE A 182 9.08 2.83 -4.45
CA ILE A 182 9.02 4.29 -4.46
C ILE A 182 10.36 4.78 -4.97
N ASP A 183 10.34 5.48 -6.09
CA ASP A 183 11.52 6.08 -6.69
C ASP A 183 11.41 7.61 -6.65
N ALA A 184 12.53 8.27 -6.40
CA ALA A 184 12.62 9.73 -6.56
C ALA A 184 12.75 10.06 -8.05
N LEU A 185 11.91 10.97 -8.54
CA LEU A 185 12.01 11.49 -9.89
C LEU A 185 12.91 12.74 -9.90
N ASP A 186 13.76 12.83 -10.92
CA ASP A 186 14.54 14.04 -11.19
C ASP A 186 13.60 15.19 -11.59
N VAL A 187 13.93 16.41 -11.18
CA VAL A 187 13.20 17.64 -11.55
C VAL A 187 13.30 17.89 -13.06
N GLU A 188 14.38 17.44 -13.70
CA GLU A 188 14.55 17.51 -15.15
C GLU A 188 13.75 16.45 -15.91
N ASN A 189 13.14 15.48 -15.21
CA ASN A 189 12.35 14.42 -15.84
C ASN A 189 11.06 14.99 -16.48
N GLU A 190 10.73 14.52 -17.68
CA GLU A 190 9.51 14.91 -18.41
C GLU A 190 8.23 14.57 -17.61
N GLU A 191 8.21 13.44 -16.90
CA GLU A 191 7.08 13.01 -16.06
C GLU A 191 6.90 13.95 -14.87
N PHE A 192 7.99 14.37 -14.23
CA PHE A 192 7.95 15.33 -13.14
C PHE A 192 7.32 16.65 -13.61
N ASN A 193 7.78 17.17 -14.75
CA ASN A 193 7.26 18.41 -15.33
C ASN A 193 5.80 18.28 -15.78
N SER A 194 5.41 17.12 -16.30
CA SER A 194 4.02 16.82 -16.67
C SER A 194 3.08 16.85 -15.47
N VAL A 195 3.45 16.19 -14.36
CA VAL A 195 2.68 16.19 -13.11
C VAL A 195 2.63 17.59 -12.50
N LYS A 196 3.76 18.31 -12.48
CA LYS A 196 3.82 19.69 -11.99
C LYS A 196 2.84 20.60 -12.74
N HIS A 197 2.84 20.54 -14.07
CA HIS A 197 1.92 21.34 -14.88
C HIS A 197 0.44 20.98 -14.62
N LEU A 198 0.13 19.69 -14.43
CA LEU A 198 -1.23 19.25 -14.09
C LEU A 198 -1.69 19.81 -12.73
N LEU A 199 -0.80 19.87 -11.73
CA LEU A 199 -1.11 20.46 -10.42
C LEU A 199 -1.35 21.96 -10.55
N GLU A 200 -0.54 22.68 -11.33
CA GLU A 200 -0.70 24.12 -11.58
C GLU A 200 -2.03 24.46 -12.29
N GLN A 201 -2.49 23.58 -13.20
CA GLN A 201 -3.76 23.74 -13.89
C GLN A 201 -4.98 23.49 -12.99
N ASN A 202 -4.91 22.51 -12.08
CA ASN A 202 -6.01 22.16 -11.18
C ASN A 202 -6.12 23.08 -9.95
N THR A 203 -5.16 23.98 -9.75
CA THR A 203 -5.19 24.98 -8.67
C THR A 203 -5.83 26.30 -9.12
N ARG A 204 -6.34 26.38 -10.36
CA ARG A 204 -7.14 27.49 -10.90
C ARG A 204 -8.62 27.13 -10.97
#